data_AF-X1MC65-F1
#
_entry.id   AF-X1MC65-F1
#
_cell.length_a   1.000
_cell.length_b   1.000
_cell.length_c   1.000
_cell.angle_alpha   90.00
_cell.angle_beta   90.00
_cell.angle_gamma   90.00
#
_symmetry.space_group_name_H-M   'P 1'
#
loop_
_entity.id
_entity.type
_entity.pdbx_description
1 polymer ?
#
loop_
_entity_poly.entity_id
_entity_poly.type
_entity_poly.pdbx_seq_one_letter_code
_entity_poly.pdbx_strand_id
1 'polypeptide(L)'
;YQKRELGKELLLLEAHLREGCRIPPTTGEPCDCCSPKHTVTIEALALETYGMTGDPIYQELAKWANEIERKTTIPEIESGRHNYGEDAVEGRKYRKKILGSESLGALLAPSEHSQIANMATKMLEEEE
;
A
#
# COMPACT_ATOMS: atom_id res chain seq x y z
N TYR A 1 2.93 -3.89 14.72
CA TYR A 1 2.01 -4.68 13.89
C TYR A 1 1.27 -3.77 12.93
N GLN A 2 0.37 -2.89 13.41
CA GLN A 2 -0.38 -1.93 12.56
C GLN A 2 0.48 -1.15 11.55
N LYS A 3 1.63 -0.59 11.95
CA LYS A 3 2.53 0.12 11.01
C LYS A 3 2.95 -0.73 9.81
N ARG A 4 3.18 -2.03 10.00
CA ARG A 4 3.57 -2.95 8.93
C ARG A 4 2.38 -3.32 8.03
N GLU A 5 1.22 -3.59 8.61
CA GLU A 5 -0.01 -3.84 7.83
C GLU A 5 -0.39 -2.62 6.98
N LEU A 6 -0.34 -1.42 7.58
CA LEU A 6 -0.51 -0.16 6.86
C LEU A 6 0.51 0.00 5.73
N GLY A 7 1.78 -0.39 5.97
CA GLY A 7 2.82 -0.40 4.97
C GLY A 7 2.56 -1.37 3.81
N LYS A 8 1.97 -2.54 4.09
CA LYS A 8 1.59 -3.55 3.07
C LYS A 8 0.45 -3.02 2.20
N GLU A 9 -0.59 -2.46 2.80
CA GLU A 9 -1.71 -1.88 2.07
C GLU A 9 -1.26 -0.68 1.21
N LEU A 10 -0.37 0.17 1.71
CA LEU A 10 0.23 1.24 0.94
C LEU A 10 1.03 0.73 -0.27
N LEU A 11 1.75 -0.39 -0.14
CA LEU A 11 2.47 -1.00 -1.26
C LEU A 11 1.50 -1.55 -2.32
N LEU A 12 0.41 -2.20 -1.91
CA LEU A 12 -0.60 -2.72 -2.83
C LEU A 12 -1.32 -1.59 -3.57
N LEU A 13 -1.72 -0.53 -2.86
CA LEU A 13 -2.32 0.65 -3.48
C LEU A 13 -1.33 1.36 -4.42
N GLU A 14 -0.05 1.50 -4.03
CA GLU A 14 1.02 2.03 -4.89
C GLU A 14 1.10 1.27 -6.22
N ALA A 15 1.04 -0.06 -6.19
CA ALA A 15 1.06 -0.89 -7.39
C ALA A 15 -0.18 -0.68 -8.26
N HIS A 16 -1.39 -0.78 -7.68
CA HIS A 16 -2.62 -0.60 -8.44
C HIS A 16 -2.76 0.80 -9.03
N LEU A 17 -2.33 1.84 -8.32
CA LEU A 17 -2.30 3.21 -8.86
C LEU A 17 -1.39 3.32 -10.08
N ARG A 18 -0.21 2.67 -10.08
CA ARG A 18 0.69 2.65 -11.25
C ARG A 18 0.08 1.93 -12.46
N GLU A 19 -0.76 0.94 -12.21
CA GLU A 19 -1.47 0.17 -13.23
C GLU A 19 -2.74 0.89 -13.73
N GLY A 20 -3.08 2.03 -13.13
CA GLY A 20 -4.26 2.82 -13.44
C GLY A 20 -5.55 2.26 -12.85
N CYS A 21 -5.45 1.44 -11.79
CA CYS A 21 -6.56 0.73 -11.16
C CYS A 21 -7.35 -0.12 -12.15
N ARG A 22 -6.64 -0.83 -13.05
CA ARG A 22 -7.22 -1.65 -14.13
C ARG A 22 -6.58 -3.03 -14.20
N ILE A 23 -7.36 -4.02 -14.65
CA ILE A 23 -6.90 -5.40 -14.87
C ILE A 23 -7.34 -5.86 -16.27
N PRO A 24 -6.41 -6.21 -17.19
CA PRO A 24 -4.96 -5.97 -17.12
C PRO A 24 -4.61 -4.46 -17.04
N PRO A 25 -3.39 -4.11 -16.59
CA PRO A 25 -2.96 -2.72 -16.46
C PRO A 25 -3.16 -1.92 -17.74
N THR A 26 -3.56 -0.65 -17.63
CA THR A 26 -3.67 0.35 -18.72
C THR A 26 -4.67 0.07 -19.86
N THR A 27 -5.08 -1.18 -20.09
CA THR A 27 -6.01 -1.56 -21.18
C THR A 27 -7.23 -2.33 -20.71
N GLY A 28 -7.22 -2.77 -19.45
CA GLY A 28 -8.26 -3.60 -18.87
C GLY A 28 -9.40 -2.83 -18.23
N GLU A 29 -10.30 -3.59 -17.60
CA GLU A 29 -11.46 -3.04 -16.91
C GLU A 29 -11.03 -2.39 -15.58
N PRO A 30 -11.69 -1.29 -15.17
CA PRO A 30 -11.50 -0.72 -13.84
C PRO A 30 -11.71 -1.78 -12.76
N CYS A 31 -10.85 -1.82 -11.75
CA CYS A 31 -10.99 -2.70 -10.59
C CYS A 31 -11.36 -1.92 -9.33
N ASP A 32 -12.08 -2.58 -8.44
CA ASP A 32 -12.52 -2.06 -7.13
C ASP A 32 -11.45 -2.21 -6.03
N CYS A 33 -10.24 -2.66 -6.38
CA CYS A 33 -9.16 -2.83 -5.42
C CYS A 33 -8.66 -1.48 -4.90
N CYS A 34 -8.52 -0.47 -5.78
CA CYS A 34 -8.12 0.88 -5.36
C CYS A 34 -9.19 1.52 -4.48
N SER A 35 -10.47 1.38 -4.83
CA SER A 35 -11.60 1.89 -4.06
C SER A 35 -12.80 0.93 -4.14
N PRO A 36 -13.40 0.55 -3.00
CA PRO A 36 -13.09 1.04 -1.65
C PRO A 36 -12.01 0.25 -0.91
N LYS A 37 -11.51 -0.88 -1.46
CA LYS A 37 -10.81 -1.89 -0.66
C LYS A 37 -9.54 -1.39 0.06
N HIS A 38 -8.52 -0.95 -0.68
CA HIS A 38 -7.27 -0.49 -0.06
C HIS A 38 -7.45 0.84 0.66
N THR A 39 -8.18 1.78 0.06
CA THR A 39 -8.37 3.12 0.65
C THR A 39 -9.09 3.07 1.99
N VAL A 40 -10.17 2.29 2.12
CA VAL A 40 -10.89 2.12 3.40
C VAL A 40 -10.02 1.40 4.44
N THR A 41 -9.24 0.40 4.02
CA THR A 41 -8.35 -0.33 4.93
C THR A 41 -7.23 0.58 5.46
N ILE A 42 -6.62 1.38 4.58
CA ILE A 42 -5.60 2.36 4.95
C ILE A 42 -6.19 3.42 5.88
N GLU A 43 -7.37 3.96 5.58
CA GLU A 43 -8.05 4.95 6.42
C GLU A 43 -8.29 4.39 7.83
N ALA A 44 -8.90 3.20 7.93
CA ALA A 44 -9.19 2.56 9.22
C ALA A 44 -7.91 2.33 10.04
N LEU A 45 -6.90 1.68 9.44
CA LEU A 45 -5.63 1.40 10.11
C LEU A 45 -4.90 2.69 10.53
N ALA A 46 -4.95 3.73 9.71
CA ALA A 46 -4.34 5.02 10.01
C ALA A 46 -5.05 5.70 11.19
N LEU A 47 -6.38 5.78 11.19
CA LEU A 47 -7.14 6.38 12.29
C LEU A 47 -6.98 5.61 13.61
N GLU A 48 -6.96 4.28 13.57
CA GLU A 48 -6.63 3.47 14.74
C GLU A 48 -5.23 3.77 15.28
N THR A 49 -4.23 3.81 14.38
CA THR A 49 -2.83 4.08 14.77
C THR A 49 -2.68 5.50 15.32
N TYR A 50 -3.40 6.48 14.76
CA TYR A 50 -3.48 7.83 15.29
C TYR A 50 -4.02 7.83 16.73
N GLY A 51 -5.13 7.14 16.99
CA GLY A 51 -5.70 7.04 18.33
C GLY A 51 -4.74 6.45 19.37
N MET A 52 -3.81 5.59 18.95
CA MET A 52 -2.81 4.98 19.83
C MET A 52 -1.54 5.84 20.03
N THR A 53 -1.17 6.65 19.04
CA THR A 53 0.15 7.32 19.01
C THR A 53 0.08 8.84 19.13
N GLY A 54 -1.04 9.45 18.71
CA GLY A 54 -1.18 10.89 18.56
C GLY A 54 -0.34 11.50 17.43
N ASP A 55 0.32 10.68 16.59
CA ASP A 55 1.20 11.17 15.53
C ASP A 55 0.37 11.66 14.32
N PRO A 56 0.41 12.96 13.97
CA PRO A 56 -0.45 13.56 12.97
C PRO A 56 -0.28 12.98 11.56
N ILE A 57 0.85 12.31 11.27
CA ILE A 57 1.06 11.67 9.96
C ILE A 57 -0.04 10.66 9.63
N TYR A 58 -0.60 10.00 10.63
CA TYR A 58 -1.66 9.01 10.42
C TYR A 58 -3.00 9.68 10.11
N GLN A 59 -3.27 10.86 10.66
CA GLN A 59 -4.43 11.65 10.28
C GLN A 59 -4.29 12.20 8.86
N GLU A 60 -3.10 12.67 8.48
CA GLU A 60 -2.79 13.09 7.12
C GLU A 60 -2.97 11.94 6.13
N LEU A 61 -2.50 10.74 6.48
CA LEU A 61 -2.64 9.56 5.64
C LEU A 61 -4.10 9.13 5.47
N ALA A 62 -4.90 9.16 6.53
CA ALA A 62 -6.33 8.85 6.46
C ALA A 62 -7.05 9.80 5.49
N LYS A 63 -6.74 11.10 5.57
CA LYS A 63 -7.26 12.10 4.65
C LYS A 63 -6.83 11.82 3.20
N TRP A 64 -5.56 11.51 2.97
CA TRP A 64 -5.06 11.16 1.64
C TRP A 64 -5.75 9.92 1.08
N ALA A 65 -5.93 8.86 1.88
CA ALA A 65 -6.62 7.65 1.45
C ALA A 65 -8.07 7.94 1.00
N ASN A 66 -8.77 8.80 1.73
CA ASN A 66 -10.11 9.24 1.37
C ASN A 66 -10.13 10.11 0.08
N GLU A 67 -9.10 10.91 -0.18
CA GLU A 67 -8.95 11.63 -1.45
C GLU A 67 -8.72 10.67 -2.62
N ILE A 68 -7.90 9.64 -2.44
CA ILE A 68 -7.67 8.60 -3.46
C ILE A 68 -8.94 7.81 -3.74
N GLU A 69 -9.72 7.46 -2.72
CA GLU A 69 -11.00 6.75 -2.87
C GLU A 69 -11.91 7.48 -3.87
N ARG A 70 -12.06 8.81 -3.70
CA ARG A 70 -12.89 9.64 -4.58
C ARG A 70 -12.38 9.70 -6.01
N LYS A 71 -11.05 9.61 -6.23
CA LYS A 71 -10.43 9.61 -7.58
C LYS A 71 -10.44 8.25 -8.26
N THR A 72 -10.67 7.18 -7.51
CA THR A 72 -10.49 5.78 -7.97
C THR A 72 -11.78 4.97 -7.92
N THR A 73 -12.94 5.62 -7.85
CA THR A 73 -14.22 4.95 -8.13
C THR A 73 -14.25 4.49 -9.59
N ILE A 74 -15.01 3.43 -9.90
CA ILE A 74 -15.12 2.90 -11.28
C ILE A 74 -15.45 4.01 -12.30
N PRO A 75 -16.48 4.88 -12.09
CA PRO A 75 -16.78 5.95 -13.04
C PRO A 75 -15.62 6.94 -13.26
N GLU A 76 -14.83 7.19 -12.22
CA GLU A 76 -13.68 8.11 -12.27
C GLU A 76 -12.52 7.50 -13.05
N ILE A 77 -12.25 6.21 -12.85
CA ILE A 77 -11.26 5.45 -13.62
C ILE A 77 -11.67 5.38 -15.10
N GLU A 78 -12.95 5.18 -15.39
CA GLU A 78 -13.50 5.16 -16.76
C GLU A 78 -13.38 6.51 -17.46
N SER A 79 -13.54 7.61 -16.72
CA SER A 79 -13.44 8.95 -17.28
C SER A 79 -12.03 9.29 -17.80
N GLY A 80 -10.99 8.59 -17.34
CA GLY A 80 -9.60 8.81 -17.75
C GLY A 80 -9.03 10.19 -17.35
N ARG A 81 -9.69 10.93 -16.46
CA ARG A 81 -9.35 12.33 -16.14
C ARG A 81 -8.24 12.50 -15.10
N HIS A 82 -7.81 11.43 -14.46
CA HIS A 82 -6.82 11.44 -13.38
C HIS A 82 -5.50 10.82 -13.81
N ASN A 83 -4.40 11.40 -13.33
CA ASN A 83 -3.07 10.81 -13.43
C ASN A 83 -2.65 10.24 -12.08
N TYR A 84 -2.71 8.92 -11.95
CA TYR A 84 -2.41 8.20 -10.71
C TYR A 84 -0.91 8.04 -10.43
N GLY A 85 -0.03 8.44 -11.35
CA GLY A 85 1.42 8.31 -11.19
C GLY A 85 1.96 9.12 -10.00
N GLU A 86 1.46 10.34 -9.81
CA GLU A 86 1.83 11.18 -8.67
C GLU A 86 1.26 10.63 -7.35
N ASP A 87 0.01 10.13 -7.40
CA ASP A 87 -0.63 9.49 -6.25
C ASP A 87 0.17 8.24 -5.80
N ALA A 88 0.65 7.42 -6.75
CA ALA A 88 1.50 6.27 -6.44
C ALA A 88 2.84 6.68 -5.78
N VAL A 89 3.45 7.77 -6.24
CA VAL A 89 4.66 8.32 -5.64
C VAL A 89 4.39 8.81 -4.21
N GLU A 90 3.23 9.41 -3.96
CA GLU A 90 2.85 9.86 -2.62
C GLU A 90 2.61 8.68 -1.65
N GLY A 91 1.93 7.62 -2.10
CA GLY A 91 1.78 6.38 -1.32
C GLY A 91 3.13 5.79 -0.88
N ARG A 92 4.11 5.78 -1.79
CA ARG A 92 5.51 5.39 -1.49
C ARG A 92 6.16 6.28 -0.44
N LYS A 93 5.95 7.60 -0.49
CA LYS A 93 6.48 8.53 0.52
C LYS A 93 5.86 8.29 1.90
N TYR A 94 4.54 8.07 1.99
CA TYR A 94 3.90 7.71 3.26
C TYR A 94 4.49 6.42 3.83
N ARG A 95 4.67 5.40 2.99
CA ARG A 95 5.29 4.14 3.40
C ARG A 95 6.70 4.35 3.96
N LYS A 96 7.53 5.16 3.30
CA LYS A 96 8.86 5.53 3.81
C LYS A 96 8.79 6.24 5.15
N LYS A 97 7.90 7.23 5.31
CA LYS A 97 7.76 8.00 6.56
C LYS A 97 7.32 7.10 7.72
N ILE A 98 6.40 6.16 7.48
CA ILE A 98 5.83 5.27 8.50
C ILE A 98 6.80 4.16 8.91
N LEU A 99 7.50 3.58 7.94
CA LEU A 99 8.39 2.43 8.17
C LEU A 99 9.86 2.82 8.37
N GLY A 100 10.23 4.08 8.07
CA GLY A 100 11.62 4.54 8.04
C GLY A 100 12.42 4.05 6.82
N SER A 101 11.83 3.23 5.95
CA SER A 101 12.49 2.64 4.78
C SER A 101 11.48 2.28 3.68
N GLU A 102 11.97 2.20 2.45
CA GLU A 102 11.21 1.73 1.28
C GLU A 102 11.50 0.26 0.95
N SER A 103 12.46 -0.35 1.65
CA SER A 103 12.80 -1.76 1.50
C SER A 103 11.60 -2.65 1.82
N LEU A 104 11.37 -3.69 1.01
CA LEU A 104 10.36 -4.71 1.29
C LEU A 104 10.62 -5.40 2.63
N GLY A 105 11.87 -5.49 3.06
CA GLY A 105 12.22 -6.03 4.38
C GLY A 105 11.62 -5.24 5.55
N ALA A 106 11.31 -3.94 5.38
CA ALA A 106 10.66 -3.14 6.43
C ALA A 106 9.19 -3.52 6.66
N LEU A 107 8.57 -4.26 5.72
CA LEU A 107 7.21 -4.77 5.82
C LEU A 107 7.10 -6.05 6.65
N LEU A 108 8.23 -6.71 6.88
CA LEU A 108 8.30 -7.99 7.56
C LEU A 108 8.55 -7.80 9.06
N ALA A 109 7.90 -8.64 9.87
CA ALA A 109 8.24 -8.84 11.25
C ALA A 109 9.58 -9.56 11.38
N PRO A 110 10.31 -9.38 12.50
CA PRO A 110 11.58 -10.08 12.73
C PRO A 110 11.49 -11.61 12.58
N SER A 111 10.36 -12.20 13.00
CA SER A 111 10.11 -13.63 12.84
C SER A 111 9.99 -14.06 11.36
N GLU A 112 9.42 -13.21 10.51
CA GLU A 112 9.27 -13.48 9.07
C GLU A 112 10.64 -13.38 8.38
N HIS A 113 11.51 -12.46 8.80
CA HIS A 113 12.91 -12.40 8.34
C HIS A 113 13.66 -13.71 8.63
N SER A 114 13.56 -14.22 9.85
CA SER A 114 14.19 -15.49 10.23
C SER A 114 13.65 -16.67 9.43
N GLN A 115 12.35 -16.71 9.15
CA GLN A 115 11.74 -17.77 8.34
C GLN A 115 12.26 -17.75 6.90
N ILE A 116 12.31 -16.57 6.27
CA ILE A 116 12.81 -16.42 4.90
C ILE A 116 14.29 -16.79 4.82
N ALA A 117 15.10 -16.35 5.79
CA ALA A 117 16.51 -16.72 5.85
C ALA A 117 16.69 -18.24 5.95
N ASN A 118 15.94 -18.90 6.83
CA ASN A 118 15.99 -20.36 6.98
C ASN A 118 15.53 -21.12 5.73
N MET A 119 14.50 -20.62 5.03
CA MET A 119 14.05 -21.19 3.76
C MET A 119 15.12 -21.03 2.67
N ALA A 120 15.74 -19.85 2.58
CA ALA A 120 16.81 -19.60 1.61
C ALA A 120 18.04 -20.50 1.85
N THR A 121 18.44 -20.69 3.12
CA THR A 121 19.54 -21.61 3.46
C THR A 121 19.20 -23.05 3.06
N LYS A 122 17.99 -23.53 3.34
CA LYS A 122 17.57 -24.89 2.95
C LYS A 122 17.55 -25.09 1.43
N MET A 123 17.08 -24.11 0.67
CA MET A 123 17.08 -24.20 -0.80
C MET A 123 18.50 -24.30 -1.37
N LEU A 124 19.46 -23.60 -0.77
CA LEU A 124 20.87 -23.71 -1.18
C LEU A 124 21.47 -25.07 -0.81
N GLU A 125 21.10 -25.64 0.35
CA GLU A 125 21.53 -26.98 0.78
C GLU A 125 20.88 -28.12 -0.04
N GLU A 126 19.71 -27.88 -0.64
CA GLU A 126 18.99 -28.85 -1.50
C GLU A 126 19.44 -28.79 -2.98
N GLU A 127 20.18 -27.75 -3.38
CA GLU A 127 20.74 -27.56 -4.72
C GLU A 127 22.21 -28.04 -4.86
N GLU A 128 22.88 -28.44 -3.76
CA GLU A 128 24.20 -29.11 -3.73
C GLU A 128 24.09 -30.64 -3.73
#